data_AF-J9CSH4-F1
#
_entry.id   AF-J9CSH4-F1
#
_cell.length_a   1.000
_cell.length_b   1.000
_cell.length_c   1.000
_cell.angle_alpha   90.00
_cell.angle_beta   90.00
_cell.angle_gamma   90.00
#
_symmetry.space_group_name_H-M   'P 1'
#
loop_
_entity.id
_entity.type
_entity.pdbx_description
1 polymer ?
#
loop_
_entity_poly.entity_id
_entity_poly.type
_entity_poly.pdbx_seq_one_letter_code
_entity_poly.pdbx_strand_id
1 'polypeptide(L)'
;MLKQKTLKESFSLSGKGLHTGLDLTVTFNPAPDNYGYKIQRTDLEGQPIIDAVADNVTETTRRTVLSKNGVKISTIEHGMAALYALGIDNCLIQVNGPEFPILDGSAQYYVNEIERVGTEEQNAVKDFYIIKSKIEFRDEATGSSIIVLPDENFSLNVLVSYDS
;
A
#
# COMPACT_ATOMS: atom_id res chain seq x y z
N MET A 1 18.71 16.78 3.56
CA MET A 1 17.40 16.23 3.98
C MET A 1 16.87 15.39 2.84
N LEU A 2 16.33 14.20 3.12
CA LEU A 2 15.72 13.39 2.08
C LEU A 2 14.44 14.08 1.58
N LYS A 3 14.23 14.12 0.28
CA LYS A 3 13.01 14.67 -0.32
C LYS A 3 12.00 13.58 -0.60
N GLN A 4 10.74 13.98 -0.71
CA GLN A 4 9.67 13.09 -1.13
C GLN A 4 9.91 12.61 -2.57
N LYS A 5 9.36 11.46 -2.92
CA LYS A 5 9.36 10.94 -4.29
C LYS A 5 7.95 10.60 -4.77
N THR A 6 7.76 10.74 -6.08
CA THR A 6 6.60 10.24 -6.82
C THR A 6 7.07 9.36 -7.97
N LEU A 7 6.15 8.70 -8.66
CA LEU A 7 6.42 8.08 -9.95
C LEU A 7 6.74 9.15 -11.00
N LYS A 8 7.63 8.83 -11.95
CA LYS A 8 7.94 9.73 -13.07
C LYS A 8 6.88 9.65 -14.19
N GLU A 9 6.36 8.45 -14.45
CA GLU A 9 5.27 8.21 -15.41
C GLU A 9 4.24 7.25 -14.81
N SER A 10 3.02 7.27 -15.32
CA SER A 10 1.98 6.32 -14.92
C SER A 10 2.24 4.93 -15.50
N PHE A 11 1.82 3.88 -14.77
CA PHE A 11 1.77 2.52 -15.29
C PHE A 11 0.46 1.83 -14.89
N SER A 12 0.11 0.75 -15.59
CA SER A 12 -1.08 -0.05 -15.28
C SER A 12 -0.75 -1.53 -15.24
N LEU A 13 -1.40 -2.25 -14.34
CA LEU A 13 -1.35 -3.71 -14.23
C LEU A 13 -2.77 -4.25 -14.30
N SER A 14 -2.95 -5.30 -15.09
CA SER A 14 -4.25 -5.96 -15.28
C SER A 14 -4.15 -7.43 -14.88
N GLY A 15 -5.19 -7.93 -14.22
CA GLY A 15 -5.26 -9.33 -13.80
C GLY A 15 -6.57 -9.66 -13.11
N LYS A 16 -6.67 -10.91 -12.64
CA LYS A 16 -7.83 -11.36 -11.88
C LYS A 16 -7.77 -10.88 -10.43
N GLY A 17 -8.92 -10.54 -9.86
CA GLY A 17 -9.06 -10.37 -8.41
C GLY A 17 -9.02 -11.71 -7.68
N LEU A 18 -8.29 -11.80 -6.56
CA LEU A 18 -8.18 -13.04 -5.78
C LEU A 18 -9.52 -13.48 -5.21
N HIS A 19 -10.31 -12.52 -4.71
CA HIS A 19 -11.53 -12.81 -3.97
C HIS A 19 -12.78 -12.68 -4.83
N THR A 20 -12.76 -11.78 -5.80
CA THR A 20 -13.91 -11.48 -6.66
C THR A 20 -13.87 -12.22 -8.00
N GLY A 21 -12.69 -12.63 -8.48
CA GLY A 21 -12.53 -13.24 -9.81
C GLY A 21 -12.77 -12.27 -10.98
N LEU A 22 -12.98 -10.98 -10.71
CA LEU A 22 -13.20 -9.95 -11.71
C LEU A 22 -11.91 -9.65 -12.48
N ASP A 23 -12.05 -9.18 -13.72
CA ASP A 23 -10.95 -8.61 -14.50
C ASP A 23 -10.73 -7.17 -14.06
N LEU A 24 -9.60 -6.94 -13.40
CA LEU A 24 -9.27 -5.70 -12.75
C LEU A 24 -8.05 -5.08 -13.42
N THR A 25 -8.05 -3.75 -13.50
CA THR A 25 -6.92 -2.93 -13.90
C THR A 25 -6.69 -1.90 -12.80
N VAL A 26 -5.46 -1.88 -12.30
CA VAL A 26 -4.97 -0.85 -11.38
C VAL A 26 -3.95 0.03 -12.10
N THR A 27 -4.10 1.34 -12.00
CA THR A 27 -3.22 2.35 -12.59
C THR A 27 -2.59 3.18 -11.48
N PHE A 28 -1.27 3.24 -11.45
CA PHE A 28 -0.51 4.05 -10.51
C PHE A 28 -0.02 5.30 -11.22
N ASN A 29 -0.27 6.47 -10.64
CA ASN A 29 -0.02 7.76 -11.25
C ASN A 29 0.88 8.64 -10.35
N PRO A 30 1.69 9.53 -10.95
CA PRO A 30 2.37 10.57 -10.21
C PRO A 30 1.40 11.43 -9.41
N ALA A 31 1.83 11.92 -8.24
CA ALA A 31 1.02 12.78 -7.39
C ALA A 31 1.86 13.93 -6.79
N PRO A 32 1.22 15.08 -6.48
CA PRO A 32 1.93 16.26 -5.98
C PRO A 32 2.49 16.05 -4.56
N ASP A 33 3.27 17.02 -4.09
CA ASP A 33 3.91 16.99 -2.78
C ASP A 33 2.86 16.86 -1.66
N ASN A 34 3.19 16.10 -0.62
CA ASN A 34 2.33 15.85 0.55
C ASN A 34 0.96 15.25 0.21
N TYR A 35 0.83 14.58 -0.92
CA TYR A 35 -0.40 13.92 -1.33
C TYR A 35 -0.62 12.59 -0.59
N GLY A 36 0.45 11.89 -0.23
CA GLY A 36 0.42 10.53 0.30
C GLY A 36 -0.05 9.52 -0.75
N TYR A 37 -0.54 8.37 -0.27
CA TYR A 37 -1.17 7.38 -1.13
C TYR A 37 -2.68 7.53 -1.08
N LYS A 38 -3.32 7.65 -2.24
CA LYS A 38 -4.78 7.68 -2.34
C LYS A 38 -5.27 6.72 -3.40
N ILE A 39 -6.36 6.02 -3.08
CA ILE A 39 -6.96 5.02 -3.95
C ILE A 39 -8.31 5.51 -4.44
N GLN A 40 -8.47 5.60 -5.75
CA GLN A 40 -9.68 6.02 -6.43
C GLN A 40 -10.38 4.81 -7.06
N ARG A 41 -11.65 4.62 -6.73
CA ARG A 41 -12.53 3.62 -7.35
C ARG A 41 -13.16 4.20 -8.61
N THR A 42 -12.58 3.92 -9.78
CA THR A 42 -13.03 4.52 -11.05
C THR A 42 -14.29 3.87 -11.62
N ASP A 43 -14.68 2.71 -11.10
CA ASP A 43 -15.88 1.97 -11.46
C ASP A 43 -17.16 2.48 -10.78
N LEU A 44 -17.03 3.35 -9.76
CA LEU A 44 -18.16 3.92 -9.05
C LEU A 44 -18.49 5.32 -9.54
N GLU A 45 -19.78 5.70 -9.49
CA GLU A 45 -20.21 7.07 -9.76
C GLU A 45 -19.51 8.06 -8.81
N GLY A 46 -19.10 9.20 -9.35
CA GLY A 46 -18.33 10.21 -8.61
C GLY A 46 -16.87 9.82 -8.32
N GLN A 47 -16.44 8.62 -8.70
CA GLN A 47 -15.07 8.12 -8.59
C GLN A 47 -14.42 8.44 -7.23
N PRO A 48 -14.99 7.93 -6.12
CA PRO A 48 -14.59 8.29 -4.78
C PRO A 48 -13.14 7.90 -4.49
N ILE A 49 -12.50 8.70 -3.64
CA ILE A 49 -11.10 8.56 -3.24
C ILE A 49 -11.02 8.21 -1.74
N ILE A 50 -10.21 7.20 -1.42
CA ILE A 50 -9.89 6.76 -0.06
C ILE A 50 -8.40 7.04 0.20
N ASP A 51 -8.09 7.73 1.29
CA ASP A 51 -6.71 7.90 1.73
C ASP A 51 -6.19 6.57 2.29
N ALA A 52 -5.03 6.08 1.85
CA ALA A 52 -4.47 4.82 2.31
C ALA A 52 -3.70 5.00 3.62
N VAL A 53 -4.46 5.28 4.69
CA VAL A 53 -3.99 5.48 6.06
C VAL A 53 -4.57 4.42 7.00
N ALA A 54 -3.88 4.16 8.11
CA ALA A 54 -4.27 3.14 9.09
C ALA A 54 -5.71 3.33 9.61
N ASP A 55 -6.15 4.57 9.81
CA ASP A 55 -7.50 4.91 10.29
C ASP A 55 -8.63 4.42 9.36
N ASN A 56 -8.33 4.20 8.08
CA ASN A 56 -9.29 3.68 7.11
C ASN A 56 -9.26 2.15 7.00
N VAL A 57 -8.38 1.44 7.71
CA VAL A 57 -8.33 -0.03 7.72
C VAL A 57 -9.52 -0.56 8.53
N THR A 58 -10.35 -1.41 7.91
CA THR A 58 -11.60 -1.90 8.50
C THR A 58 -11.71 -3.42 8.60
N GLU A 59 -10.91 -4.17 7.83
CA GLU A 59 -10.86 -5.62 7.87
C GLU A 59 -9.44 -6.09 7.51
N THR A 60 -8.96 -7.09 8.25
CA THR A 60 -7.60 -7.66 8.11
C THR A 60 -7.62 -9.18 7.91
N THR A 61 -8.80 -9.79 7.80
CA THR A 61 -8.93 -11.25 7.64
C THR A 61 -8.52 -11.65 6.23
N ARG A 62 -7.34 -12.25 6.10
CA ARG A 62 -6.73 -12.77 4.84
C ARG A 62 -6.33 -11.70 3.80
N ARG A 63 -6.58 -10.43 4.06
CA ARG A 63 -6.21 -9.28 3.19
C ARG A 63 -6.34 -7.98 3.97
N THR A 64 -5.80 -6.88 3.45
CA THR A 64 -6.07 -5.53 3.98
C THR A 64 -7.24 -4.90 3.25
N VAL A 65 -8.23 -4.39 3.99
CA VAL A 65 -9.38 -3.66 3.44
C VAL A 65 -9.43 -2.25 3.98
N LEU A 66 -9.44 -1.27 3.08
CA LEU A 66 -9.76 0.11 3.44
C LEU A 66 -11.24 0.40 3.21
N SER A 67 -11.83 1.22 4.09
CA SER A 67 -13.17 1.75 3.89
C SER A 67 -13.28 3.21 4.32
N LYS A 68 -14.01 4.00 3.54
CA LYS A 68 -14.38 5.37 3.88
C LYS A 68 -15.71 5.71 3.23
N ASN A 69 -16.64 6.30 3.99
CA ASN A 69 -17.95 6.74 3.49
C ASN A 69 -18.71 5.66 2.70
N GLY A 70 -18.68 4.40 3.16
CA GLY A 70 -19.36 3.28 2.51
C GLY A 70 -18.65 2.69 1.29
N VAL A 71 -17.56 3.30 0.82
CA VAL A 71 -16.70 2.76 -0.23
C VAL A 71 -15.68 1.82 0.40
N LYS A 72 -15.36 0.72 -0.28
CA LYS A 72 -14.36 -0.27 0.17
C LYS A 72 -13.38 -0.60 -0.95
N ILE A 73 -12.13 -0.90 -0.59
CA ILE A 73 -11.12 -1.46 -1.48
C ILE A 73 -10.29 -2.48 -0.70
N SER A 74 -10.05 -3.65 -1.28
CA SER A 74 -9.26 -4.71 -0.63
C SER A 74 -8.01 -5.11 -1.41
N THR A 75 -7.17 -5.93 -0.77
CA THR A 75 -6.03 -6.61 -1.39
C THR A 75 -4.96 -5.62 -1.86
N ILE A 76 -4.81 -4.50 -1.13
CA ILE A 76 -3.93 -3.38 -1.49
C ILE A 76 -2.47 -3.61 -1.09
N GLU A 77 -2.23 -4.54 -0.15
CA GLU A 77 -1.00 -4.69 0.60
C GLU A 77 0.25 -4.91 -0.27
N HIS A 78 0.17 -5.67 -1.37
CA HIS A 78 1.34 -5.93 -2.23
C HIS A 78 1.74 -4.70 -3.05
N GLY A 79 0.78 -3.96 -3.60
CA GLY A 79 1.05 -2.71 -4.31
C GLY A 79 1.62 -1.65 -3.36
N MET A 80 1.08 -1.57 -2.14
CA MET A 80 1.56 -0.66 -1.10
C MET A 80 2.98 -1.02 -0.64
N ALA A 81 3.28 -2.31 -0.46
CA ALA A 81 4.61 -2.78 -0.11
C ALA A 81 5.65 -2.42 -1.18
N ALA A 82 5.29 -2.55 -2.46
CA ALA A 82 6.17 -2.17 -3.57
C ALA A 82 6.47 -0.66 -3.59
N LEU A 83 5.45 0.18 -3.41
CA LEU A 83 5.62 1.64 -3.33
C LEU A 83 6.55 2.04 -2.18
N TYR A 84 6.32 1.46 -0.98
CA TYR A 84 7.14 1.73 0.20
C TYR A 84 8.59 1.28 -0.01
N ALA A 85 8.81 0.07 -0.52
CA ALA A 85 10.14 -0.50 -0.74
C ALA A 85 10.97 0.34 -1.73
N LEU A 86 10.33 0.91 -2.76
CA LEU A 86 10.99 1.78 -3.75
C LEU A 86 11.00 3.27 -3.34
N GLY A 87 10.50 3.59 -2.15
CA GLY A 87 10.59 4.90 -1.54
C GLY A 87 9.68 5.95 -2.16
N ILE A 88 8.59 5.55 -2.82
CA ILE A 88 7.55 6.47 -3.29
C ILE A 88 6.79 7.02 -2.07
N ASP A 89 6.54 8.31 -2.02
CA ASP A 89 5.79 8.97 -0.94
C ASP A 89 4.38 9.39 -1.40
N ASN A 90 4.27 9.78 -2.67
CA ASN A 90 3.05 10.33 -3.24
C ASN A 90 2.63 9.50 -4.46
N CYS A 91 1.40 8.99 -4.45
CA CYS A 91 0.85 8.23 -5.58
C CYS A 91 -0.68 8.28 -5.60
N LEU A 92 -1.26 8.55 -6.77
CA LEU A 92 -2.68 8.34 -7.02
C LEU A 92 -2.87 6.98 -7.70
N ILE A 93 -3.60 6.10 -7.02
CA ILE A 93 -3.84 4.73 -7.46
C ILE A 93 -5.29 4.62 -7.88
N GLN A 94 -5.55 4.32 -9.14
CA GLN A 94 -6.89 4.19 -9.71
C GLN A 94 -7.18 2.72 -9.98
N VAL A 95 -8.37 2.25 -9.63
CA VAL A 95 -8.75 0.85 -9.84
C VAL A 95 -10.20 0.76 -10.27
N ASN A 96 -10.46 -0.09 -11.27
CA ASN A 96 -11.78 -0.28 -11.87
C ASN A 96 -12.63 -1.35 -11.15
N GLY A 97 -12.42 -1.55 -9.84
CA GLY A 97 -13.16 -2.55 -9.09
C GLY A 97 -12.80 -2.57 -7.61
N PRO A 98 -13.40 -3.50 -6.84
CA PRO A 98 -13.37 -3.49 -5.38
C PRO A 98 -12.09 -4.04 -4.75
N GLU A 99 -11.11 -4.48 -5.55
CA GLU A 99 -9.80 -4.94 -5.07
C GLU A 99 -8.71 -4.68 -6.10
N PHE A 100 -7.44 -4.84 -5.71
CA PHE A 100 -6.32 -4.89 -6.67
C PHE A 100 -6.21 -6.28 -7.32
N PRO A 101 -5.68 -6.39 -8.55
CA PRO A 101 -5.42 -7.69 -9.16
C PRO A 101 -4.36 -8.47 -8.38
N ILE A 102 -4.53 -9.79 -8.27
CA ILE A 102 -3.61 -10.65 -7.51
C ILE A 102 -2.28 -10.88 -8.24
N LEU A 103 -2.29 -10.80 -9.57
CA LEU A 103 -1.15 -11.08 -10.43
C LEU A 103 -0.59 -12.49 -10.15
N ASP A 104 0.68 -12.61 -9.75
CA ASP A 104 1.29 -13.87 -9.33
C ASP A 104 1.24 -14.12 -7.81
N GLY A 105 0.56 -13.24 -7.07
CA GLY A 105 0.50 -13.29 -5.61
C GLY A 105 1.69 -12.64 -4.91
N SER A 106 2.64 -12.04 -5.63
CA SER A 106 3.78 -11.32 -5.09
C SER A 106 3.73 -9.81 -5.40
N ALA A 107 4.75 -9.08 -4.95
CA ALA A 107 4.96 -7.67 -5.29
C ALA A 107 5.78 -7.48 -6.59
N GLN A 108 6.31 -8.54 -7.21
CA GLN A 108 7.33 -8.45 -8.26
C GLN A 108 6.88 -7.62 -9.46
N TYR A 109 5.65 -7.81 -9.93
CA TYR A 109 5.11 -7.06 -11.07
C TYR A 109 4.99 -5.56 -10.77
N TYR A 110 4.60 -5.19 -9.56
CA TYR A 110 4.55 -3.80 -9.13
C TYR A 110 5.94 -3.17 -9.09
N VAL A 111 6.91 -3.88 -8.50
CA VAL A 111 8.32 -3.44 -8.44
C VAL A 111 8.89 -3.21 -9.84
N ASN A 112 8.74 -4.18 -10.73
CA ASN A 112 9.25 -4.11 -12.10
C ASN A 112 8.70 -2.89 -12.84
N GLU A 113 7.41 -2.60 -12.70
CA GLU A 113 6.80 -1.45 -13.38
C GLU A 113 7.23 -0.12 -12.77
N ILE A 114 7.35 -0.02 -11.45
CA ILE A 114 7.86 1.20 -10.78
C ILE A 114 9.31 1.47 -11.20
N GLU A 115 10.16 0.44 -11.26
CA GLU A 115 11.54 0.56 -11.75
C GLU A 115 11.58 0.96 -13.23
N ARG A 116 10.69 0.40 -14.05
CA ARG A 116 10.57 0.69 -15.49
C ARG A 116 10.18 2.14 -15.75
N VAL A 117 9.15 2.67 -15.06
CA VAL A 117 8.73 4.07 -15.23
C VAL A 117 9.67 5.05 -14.53
N GLY A 118 10.37 4.59 -13.50
CA GLY A 118 11.26 5.41 -12.70
C GLY A 118 10.54 6.31 -11.69
N THR A 119 11.36 7.03 -10.93
CA THR A 119 10.90 7.90 -9.85
C THR A 119 11.35 9.34 -10.08
N GLU A 120 10.59 10.28 -9.52
CA GLU A 120 10.90 11.70 -9.56
C GLU A 120 10.96 12.26 -8.14
N GLU A 121 12.04 12.99 -7.85
CA GLU A 121 12.22 13.66 -6.57
C GLU A 121 11.42 14.96 -6.54
N GLN A 122 10.73 15.20 -5.42
CA GLN A 122 9.85 16.35 -5.21
C GLN A 122 10.51 17.45 -4.39
N ASN A 123 9.84 18.60 -4.23
CA ASN A 123 10.40 19.73 -3.50
C ASN A 123 10.26 19.57 -1.98
N ALA A 124 9.16 18.97 -1.52
CA ALA A 124 8.91 18.72 -0.12
C ALA A 124 9.93 17.75 0.50
N VAL A 125 10.26 18.02 1.76
CA VAL A 125 11.08 17.13 2.58
C VAL A 125 10.26 15.90 2.96
N LYS A 126 10.89 14.73 2.93
CA LYS A 126 10.28 13.48 3.38
C LYS A 126 10.19 13.48 4.91
N ASP A 127 8.99 13.23 5.42
CA ASP A 127 8.73 13.08 6.85
C ASP A 127 8.86 11.60 7.24
N PHE A 128 9.46 11.35 8.40
CA PHE A 128 9.71 10.01 8.91
C PHE A 128 9.08 9.88 10.29
N TYR A 129 8.37 8.77 10.50
CA TYR A 129 7.88 8.42 11.82
C TYR A 129 9.01 7.83 12.68
N ILE A 130 9.56 8.63 13.59
CA ILE A 130 10.67 8.22 14.47
C ILE A 130 10.12 7.55 15.74
N ILE A 131 10.44 6.27 15.91
CA ILE A 131 10.07 5.49 17.09
C ILE A 131 11.01 5.86 18.25
N LYS A 132 10.46 6.51 19.28
CA LYS A 132 11.22 6.99 20.44
C LYS A 132 11.24 6.03 21.63
N SER A 133 10.31 5.06 21.65
CA SER A 133 10.18 4.08 22.73
C SER A 133 9.61 2.78 22.19
N LYS A 134 9.84 1.68 22.93
CA LYS A 134 9.22 0.39 22.63
C LYS A 134 7.70 0.51 22.58
N ILE A 135 7.10 -0.04 21.53
CA ILE A 135 5.65 -0.28 21.39
C ILE A 135 5.47 -1.77 21.21
N GLU A 136 4.55 -2.37 21.96
CA GLU A 136 4.27 -3.80 21.88
C GLU A 136 2.77 -4.01 21.90
N PHE A 137 2.30 -4.88 21.01
CA PHE A 137 0.94 -5.37 20.99
C PHE A 137 0.97 -6.89 20.91
N ARG A 138 0.10 -7.54 21.69
CA ARG A 138 -0.07 -8.98 21.70
C ARG A 138 -1.55 -9.32 21.60
N ASP A 139 -1.87 -10.20 20.67
CA ASP A 139 -3.19 -10.80 20.58
C ASP A 139 -3.20 -12.06 21.45
N GLU A 140 -3.89 -12.00 22.59
CA GLU A 140 -3.97 -13.12 23.54
C GLU A 140 -4.73 -14.34 22.98
N ALA A 141 -5.60 -14.15 21.97
CA ALA A 141 -6.36 -15.26 21.38
C ALA A 141 -5.49 -16.11 20.43
N THR A 142 -4.65 -15.46 19.63
CA THR A 142 -3.78 -16.15 18.66
C THR A 142 -2.35 -16.36 19.16
N GLY A 143 -1.94 -15.62 20.20
CA GLY A 143 -0.56 -15.57 20.67
C GLY A 143 0.38 -14.72 19.81
N SER A 144 -0.13 -14.13 18.71
CA SER A 144 0.64 -13.27 17.80
C SER A 144 1.07 -11.99 18.50
N SER A 145 2.26 -11.48 18.16
CA SER A 145 2.76 -10.22 18.73
C SER A 145 3.48 -9.39 17.69
N ILE A 146 3.41 -8.07 17.86
CA ILE A 146 4.16 -7.09 17.09
C ILE A 146 4.91 -6.22 18.10
N ILE A 147 6.22 -6.11 17.92
CA ILE A 147 7.08 -5.27 18.75
C ILE A 147 7.80 -4.30 17.82
N VAL A 148 7.73 -3.01 18.16
CA VAL A 148 8.40 -1.93 17.47
C VAL A 148 9.38 -1.29 18.44
N LEU A 149 10.65 -1.25 18.08
CA LEU A 149 11.74 -0.75 18.93
C LEU A 149 12.38 0.49 18.30
N PRO A 150 12.93 1.43 19.09
CA PRO A 150 13.77 2.49 18.57
C PRO A 150 15.00 1.92 17.86
N ASP A 151 15.23 2.36 16.63
CA ASP A 151 16.39 2.01 15.81
C ASP A 151 16.68 3.17 14.85
N GLU A 152 17.95 3.36 14.49
CA GLU A 152 18.39 4.32 13.48
C GLU A 152 18.17 3.77 12.06
N ASN A 153 17.98 2.46 11.93
CA ASN A 153 17.76 1.77 10.65
C ASN A 153 16.39 1.08 10.63
N PHE A 154 15.81 0.96 9.44
CA PHE A 154 14.65 0.11 9.24
C PHE A 154 15.09 -1.36 9.18
N SER A 155 14.67 -2.14 10.18
CA SER A 155 14.93 -3.58 10.26
C SER A 155 13.62 -4.33 10.56
N LEU A 156 13.48 -5.53 9.99
CA LEU A 156 12.33 -6.40 10.21
C LEU A 156 12.82 -7.79 10.61
N ASN A 157 12.32 -8.31 11.72
CA ASN A 157 12.45 -9.71 12.11
C ASN A 157 11.05 -10.32 12.15
N VAL A 158 10.80 -11.32 11.31
CA VAL A 158 9.49 -11.97 11.20
C VAL A 158 9.66 -13.45 11.49
N LEU A 159 8.97 -13.92 12.52
CA LEU A 159 8.84 -15.33 12.84
C LEU A 159 7.45 -15.80 12.43
N VAL A 160 7.39 -16.84 11.61
CA VAL A 160 6.13 -17.48 11.19
C VAL A 160 6.17 -18.94 11.65
N SER A 161 5.09 -19.40 12.26
CA SER A 161 4.92 -20.78 12.71
C SER A 161 3.64 -21.35 12.13
N TYR A 162 3.78 -22.33 11.24
CA TYR A 162 2.67 -23.11 10.70
C TYR A 162 2.79 -24.54 11.22
N ASP A 163 1.67 -25.12 11.67
CA ASP A 163 1.56 -26.52 12.05
C ASP A 163 1.19 -27.36 10.82
N SER A 164 2.07 -27.34 9.81
CA SER A 164 1.88 -27.98 8.50
C SER A 164 2.70 -29.25 8.35
#